data_AF-A0A5S4H674-F1
#
_entry.id   AF-A0A5S4H674-F1
#
_cell.length_a   1.000
_cell.length_b   1.000
_cell.length_c   1.000
_cell.angle_alpha   90.00
_cell.angle_beta   90.00
_cell.angle_gamma   90.00
#
_symmetry.space_group_name_H-M   'P 1'
#
loop_
_entity.id
_entity.type
_entity.pdbx_description
1 polymer ?
#
loop_
_entity_poly.entity_id
_entity_poly.type
_entity_poly.pdbx_seq_one_letter_code
_entity_poly.pdbx_strand_id
1 'polypeptide(L)'
;MAPRRYATFMTLAAVEKAMRRRRETGERGWKYPECEVWAGALNHADLNAVLDHIAQMPWRCPNALQVFVMDQEESFFRLWMLRDGELRQYAPVSPDENDPNFYSDGR
;
A
#
# COMPACT_ATOMS: atom_id res chain seq x y z
N MET A 1 -8.63 26.77 15.48
CA MET A 1 -7.92 25.73 16.23
C MET A 1 -8.46 24.40 15.74
N ALA A 2 -7.76 23.71 14.84
CA ALA A 2 -8.22 22.45 14.27
C ALA A 2 -7.97 21.30 15.27
N PRO A 3 -8.90 20.35 15.45
CA PRO A 3 -8.71 19.26 16.39
C PRO A 3 -7.63 18.33 15.85
N ARG A 4 -6.60 18.05 16.66
CA ARG A 4 -5.65 16.96 16.41
C ARG A 4 -6.44 15.65 16.52
N ARG A 5 -6.82 15.08 15.38
CA ARG A 5 -7.41 13.74 15.30
C ARG A 5 -6.28 12.73 15.45
N TYR A 6 -6.21 12.10 16.61
CA TYR A 6 -5.35 10.95 16.84
C TYR A 6 -6.19 9.71 16.50
N ALA A 7 -6.08 9.21 15.26
CA ALA A 7 -6.64 7.92 14.88
C ALA A 7 -5.58 6.82 15.07
N THR A 8 -6.04 5.66 15.49
CA THR A 8 -5.29 4.57 16.10
C THR A 8 -5.49 3.34 15.22
N PHE A 9 -4.41 2.86 14.59
CA PHE A 9 -4.31 1.71 13.67
C PHE A 9 -4.47 2.02 12.16
N MET A 10 -3.34 2.08 11.46
CA MET A 10 -3.18 2.04 10.01
C MET A 10 -2.72 0.66 9.58
N THR A 11 -3.35 0.07 8.56
CA THR A 11 -2.88 -1.18 7.97
C THR A 11 -2.11 -0.89 6.68
N LEU A 12 -0.91 -1.44 6.59
CA LEU A 12 0.00 -1.29 5.46
C LEU A 12 0.30 -2.66 4.87
N ALA A 13 0.21 -2.78 3.54
CA ALA A 13 0.83 -3.85 2.80
C ALA A 13 1.73 -3.28 1.69
N ALA A 14 3.01 -3.62 1.71
CA ALA A 14 3.94 -3.31 0.62
C ALA A 14 4.18 -4.59 -0.19
N VAL A 15 4.19 -4.45 -1.51
CA VAL A 15 4.44 -5.54 -2.44
C VAL A 15 5.52 -5.11 -3.41
N GLU A 16 6.60 -5.88 -3.46
CA GLU A 16 7.63 -5.76 -4.48
C GLU A 16 7.56 -6.98 -5.39
N LYS A 17 7.29 -6.75 -6.68
CA LYS A 17 7.44 -7.81 -7.67
C LYS A 17 8.92 -8.03 -7.93
N ALA A 18 9.46 -9.11 -7.37
CA ALA A 18 10.83 -9.52 -7.62
C ALA A 18 10.95 -10.01 -9.07
N MET A 19 11.39 -9.14 -9.98
CA MET A 19 11.74 -9.50 -11.35
C MET A 19 13.00 -10.37 -11.34
N ARG A 20 12.87 -11.65 -10.97
CA ARG A 20 13.94 -12.64 -11.16
C ARG A 20 14.08 -12.89 -12.66
N ARG A 21 15.20 -12.45 -13.26
CA ARG A 21 15.64 -13.05 -14.54
C ARG A 21 15.78 -14.54 -14.29
N ARG A 22 14.94 -15.31 -14.97
CA ARG A 22 14.84 -16.77 -14.93
C ARG A 22 16.26 -17.37 -15.06
N ARG A 23 16.80 -17.95 -13.98
CA ARG A 23 17.73 -19.08 -14.12
C ARG A 23 16.83 -20.30 -14.21
N GLU A 24 16.75 -20.88 -15.39
CA GLU A 24 16.07 -22.16 -15.60
C GLU A 24 16.90 -23.26 -14.93
N THR A 25 16.76 -23.39 -13.62
CA THR A 25 17.21 -24.56 -12.89
C THR A 25 15.98 -25.21 -12.27
N GLY A 26 15.35 -26.07 -13.07
CA GLY A 26 14.92 -27.41 -12.68
C GLY A 26 13.84 -27.65 -11.62
N GLU A 27 13.39 -26.67 -10.84
CA GLU A 27 12.42 -26.95 -9.76
C GLU A 27 11.24 -25.98 -9.79
N ARG A 28 10.25 -26.32 -10.62
CA ARG A 28 8.98 -25.61 -10.75
C ARG A 28 7.95 -26.24 -9.80
N GLY A 29 7.95 -25.78 -8.55
CA GLY A 29 6.92 -26.10 -7.56
C GLY A 29 6.14 -24.85 -7.14
N TRP A 30 4.90 -25.05 -6.69
CA TRP A 30 3.90 -24.06 -6.22
C TRP A 30 4.34 -23.13 -5.05
N LYS A 31 5.62 -23.10 -4.68
CA LYS A 31 6.13 -22.53 -3.42
C LYS A 31 7.03 -21.30 -3.57
N TYR A 32 7.17 -20.75 -4.78
CA TYR A 32 7.91 -19.50 -4.99
C TYR A 32 6.97 -18.36 -5.32
N PRO A 33 6.61 -17.50 -4.35
CA PRO A 33 5.86 -16.30 -4.68
C PRO A 33 6.71 -15.44 -5.63
N GLU A 34 6.09 -14.96 -6.70
CA GLU A 34 6.73 -14.06 -7.67
C GLU A 34 6.94 -12.63 -7.10
N CYS A 35 6.52 -12.41 -5.86
CA CYS A 35 6.60 -11.14 -5.15
C CYS A 35 6.98 -11.35 -3.67
N GLU A 36 7.61 -10.33 -3.11
CA GLU A 36 7.81 -10.20 -1.68
C GLU A 36 6.70 -9.29 -1.14
N VAL A 37 6.09 -9.71 -0.03
CA VAL A 37 4.97 -9.01 0.61
C VAL A 37 5.32 -8.74 2.06
N TRP A 38 5.17 -7.49 2.48
CA TRP A 38 5.30 -7.05 3.85
C TRP A 38 3.97 -6.49 4.31
N ALA A 39 3.51 -6.86 5.51
CA ALA A 39 2.27 -6.35 6.08
C ALA A 39 2.46 -5.94 7.54
N GLY A 40 1.79 -4.88 7.98
CA GLY A 40 1.84 -4.39 9.34
C GLY A 40 0.63 -3.54 9.72
N ALA A 41 0.33 -3.50 11.02
CA ALA A 41 -0.66 -2.61 11.60
C ALA A 41 0.04 -1.65 12.58
N LEU A 42 -0.12 -0.34 12.37
CA LEU A 42 0.63 0.70 13.07
C LEU A 42 -0.33 1.62 13.82
N ASN A 43 -0.13 1.81 15.13
CA ASN A 43 -0.93 2.74 15.92
C ASN A 43 -0.27 4.14 15.97
N HIS A 44 -1.08 5.21 15.85
CA HIS A 44 -0.63 6.60 15.90
C HIS A 44 0.52 6.94 14.93
N ALA A 45 0.56 6.27 13.78
CA ALA A 45 1.60 6.49 12.78
C ALA A 45 1.25 7.69 11.89
N ASP A 46 2.23 8.54 11.66
CA ASP A 46 2.15 9.56 10.61
C ASP A 46 2.31 8.87 9.25
N LEU A 47 1.25 8.92 8.44
CA LEU A 47 1.21 8.32 7.11
C LEU A 47 2.35 8.81 6.23
N ASN A 48 2.63 10.11 6.23
CA ASN A 48 3.67 10.66 5.37
C ASN A 48 5.04 10.16 5.81
N ALA A 49 5.30 10.12 7.13
CA ALA A 49 6.56 9.59 7.65
C ALA A 49 6.75 8.09 7.31
N VAL A 50 5.67 7.30 7.34
CA VAL A 50 5.72 5.88 6.93
C VAL A 50 6.01 5.75 5.44
N LEU A 51 5.31 6.50 4.58
CA LEU A 51 5.54 6.48 3.14
C LEU A 51 6.96 6.97 2.81
N ASP A 52 7.44 8.04 3.41
CA ASP A 52 8.81 8.55 3.23
C ASP A 52 9.86 7.51 3.62
N HIS A 53 9.64 6.79 4.73
CA HIS A 53 10.53 5.71 5.15
C HIS A 53 10.55 4.58 4.12
N ILE A 54 9.39 4.15 3.63
CA ILE A 54 9.26 3.14 2.59
C ILE A 54 9.97 3.59 1.31
N ALA A 55 9.78 4.83 0.87
CA ALA A 55 10.40 5.36 -0.35
C ALA A 55 11.94 5.35 -0.28
N GLN A 56 12.53 5.46 0.92
CA GLN A 56 13.98 5.43 1.15
C GLN A 56 14.58 4.03 1.24
N MET A 57 13.76 2.98 1.35
CA MET A 57 14.27 1.61 1.41
C MET A 57 14.94 1.21 0.08
N PRO A 58 15.99 0.37 0.11
CA PRO A 58 16.77 -0.01 -1.07
C PRO A 58 16.05 -1.07 -1.92
N TRP A 59 14.87 -0.74 -2.45
CA TRP A 59 14.08 -1.63 -3.31
C TRP A 59 14.87 -2.03 -4.55
N ARG A 60 14.78 -3.30 -4.92
CA ARG A 60 15.43 -3.83 -6.12
C ARG A 60 14.75 -3.31 -7.39
N CYS A 61 13.44 -3.14 -7.35
CA CYS A 61 12.61 -2.65 -8.44
C CYS A 61 11.66 -1.56 -7.94
N PRO A 62 12.14 -0.32 -7.67
CA PRO A 62 11.33 0.77 -7.13
C PRO A 62 10.05 1.04 -7.94
N ASN A 63 10.14 0.99 -9.28
CA ASN A 63 8.99 1.22 -10.15
C ASN A 63 7.91 0.11 -10.09
N ALA A 64 8.24 -1.05 -9.54
CA ALA A 64 7.29 -2.15 -9.33
C ALA A 64 6.70 -2.16 -7.91
N LEU A 65 7.18 -1.28 -7.01
CA LEU A 65 6.69 -1.17 -5.65
C LEU A 65 5.24 -0.67 -5.64
N GLN A 66 4.40 -1.42 -4.93
CA GLN A 66 3.02 -1.06 -4.63
C GLN A 66 2.84 -1.04 -3.13
N VAL A 67 2.22 0.02 -2.63
CA VAL A 67 1.96 0.20 -1.21
C VAL A 67 0.47 0.41 -1.05
N PHE A 68 -0.17 -0.51 -0.34
CA PHE A 68 -1.58 -0.44 0.02
C PHE A 68 -1.67 0.07 1.45
N VAL A 69 -2.37 1.19 1.63
CA VAL A 69 -2.60 1.77 2.95
C VAL A 69 -4.08 1.92 3.18
N MET A 70 -4.55 1.51 4.35
CA MET A 70 -5.91 1.76 4.82
C MET A 70 -5.81 2.46 6.17
N ASP A 71 -6.32 3.69 6.24
CA ASP A 71 -6.50 4.41 7.50
C ASP A 71 -7.72 3.84 8.25
N GLN A 72 -7.80 4.05 9.56
CA GLN A 72 -8.90 3.60 10.41
C GLN A 72 -10.25 4.20 9.99
N GLU A 73 -10.25 5.42 9.46
CA GLU A 73 -11.48 6.10 8.99
C GLU A 73 -11.90 5.61 7.59
N GLU A 74 -11.12 4.74 6.95
CA GLU A 74 -11.36 4.23 5.59
C GLU A 74 -11.77 2.76 5.60
N SER A 75 -12.61 2.39 4.65
CA SER A 75 -13.15 1.05 4.42
C SER A 75 -12.39 0.29 3.34
N PHE A 76 -11.42 0.93 2.68
CA PHE A 76 -10.66 0.34 1.59
C PHE A 76 -9.21 0.83 1.55
N PHE A 77 -8.35 0.02 0.95
CA PHE A 77 -6.96 0.39 0.73
C PHE A 77 -6.81 1.40 -0.41
N ARG A 78 -5.98 2.41 -0.17
CA ARG A 78 -5.41 3.27 -1.21
C ARG A 78 -4.11 2.68 -1.72
N LEU A 79 -3.94 2.71 -3.04
CA LEU A 79 -2.71 2.30 -3.72
C LEU A 79 -1.77 3.50 -3.87
N TRP A 80 -0.52 3.30 -3.48
CA TRP A 80 0.60 4.19 -3.75
C TRP A 80 1.66 3.45 -4.56
N MET A 81 2.31 4.16 -5.50
CA MET A 81 3.42 3.61 -6.28
C MET A 81 4.61 4.57 -6.24
N LEU A 82 5.81 4.02 -6.11
CA LEU A 82 7.05 4.80 -6.09
C LEU A 82 7.41 5.21 -7.52
N ARG A 83 7.44 6.52 -7.78
CA ARG A 83 7.73 7.14 -9.07
C ARG A 83 8.68 8.29 -8.86
N ASP A 84 9.80 8.28 -9.60
CA ASP A 84 10.78 9.36 -9.55
C ASP A 84 11.34 9.64 -8.13
N GLY A 85 11.35 8.62 -7.26
CA GLY A 85 11.80 8.73 -5.86
C GLY A 85 10.71 9.11 -4.85
N GLU A 86 9.47 9.33 -5.30
CA GLU A 86 8.35 9.70 -4.42
C GLU A 86 7.19 8.70 -4.53
N LEU A 87 6.54 8.39 -3.41
CA LEU A 87 5.30 7.63 -3.42
C LEU A 87 4.14 8.54 -3.82
N ARG A 88 3.47 8.18 -4.92
CA ARG A 88 2.28 8.88 -5.42
C ARG A 88 1.05 7.99 -5.27
N GLN A 89 -0.08 8.56 -4.85
CA GLN A 89 -1.35 7.84 -4.73
C GLN A 89 -2.00 7.66 -6.11
N TYR A 90 -2.52 6.46 -6.38
CA TYR A 90 -3.18 6.08 -7.64
C TYR A 90 -4.63 5.59 -7.44
N ALA A 91 -5.15 5.56 -6.21
CA ALA A 91 -6.55 5.23 -5.95
C ALA A 91 -7.48 6.43 -6.22
N PRO A 92 -8.67 6.20 -6.83
CA PRO A 92 -9.67 7.25 -6.96
C PRO A 92 -10.10 7.77 -5.59
N VAL A 93 -10.31 9.08 -5.49
CA VAL A 93 -10.68 9.75 -4.23
C VAL A 93 -12.18 9.65 -3.96
N SER A 94 -12.99 9.33 -4.99
CA SER A 94 -14.44 9.16 -4.89
C SER A 94 -14.91 7.92 -5.65
N PRO A 95 -16.03 7.29 -5.22
CA PRO A 95 -16.77 7.58 -3.99
C PRO A 95 -15.94 7.22 -2.74
N ASP A 96 -15.99 8.07 -1.71
CA ASP A 96 -15.48 7.76 -0.36
C ASP A 96 -16.66 7.48 0.59
N GLU A 97 -16.40 7.11 1.84
CA GLU A 97 -17.44 6.74 2.81
C GLU A 97 -18.48 7.84 3.09
N ASN A 98 -18.17 9.09 2.74
CA ASN A 98 -19.09 10.21 2.87
C ASN A 98 -19.93 10.43 1.60
N ASP A 99 -19.62 9.76 0.49
CA ASP A 99 -20.42 9.81 -0.73
C ASP A 99 -21.76 9.08 -0.49
N PRO A 100 -22.91 9.73 -0.74
CA PRO A 100 -24.22 9.10 -0.58
C PRO A 100 -24.41 7.81 -1.39
N ASN A 101 -23.64 7.64 -2.46
CA ASN A 101 -23.67 6.46 -3.31
C ASN A 101 -22.66 5.39 -2.90
N PHE A 102 -21.80 5.65 -1.90
CA PHE A 102 -20.77 4.69 -1.47
C PHE A 102 -21.37 3.39 -0.96
N TYR A 103 -22.39 3.50 -0.11
CA TYR A 103 -23.11 2.34 0.43
C TYR A 103 -24.32 1.96 -0.41
N SER A 104 -24.40 2.39 -1.68
CA SER A 104 -25.62 2.28 -2.50
C SER A 104 -26.31 0.94 -2.25
N ASP A 105 -27.48 1.03 -1.59
CA ASP A 105 -28.18 -0.11 -1.01
C ASP A 105 -28.45 -1.10 -2.14
N GLY A 106 -27.78 -2.26 -2.06
CA GLY A 106 -27.89 -3.32 -3.04
C GLY A 106 -29.33 -3.77 -3.12
N ARG A 107 -30.00 -3.45 -4.23
CA ARG A 107 -31.13 -4.26 -4.67
C ARG A 107 -30.66 -5.66 -5.04
#